data_AF-A0A9P6YHN3-F1
#
_entry.id   AF-A0A9P6YHN3-F1
#
_cell.length_a   1.000
_cell.length_b   1.000
_cell.length_c   1.000
_cell.angle_alpha   90.00
_cell.angle_beta   90.00
_cell.angle_gamma   90.00
#
_symmetry.space_group_name_H-M   'P 1'
#
loop_
_entity.id
_entity.type
_entity.pdbx_description
1 polymer ?
#
loop_
_entity_poly.entity_id
_entity_poly.type
_entity_poly.pdbx_seq_one_letter_code
_entity_poly.pdbx_strand_id
1 'polypeptide(L)'
;MMLERKNTFEGIDEAFQPLRFNRLQQPEEYWCRESILNYLNLFINSDTIAPFNTEQDLLEDVYGFIKASKRLNSTIAETASGSNASGENKNLNRDIGSVTKIERQVSAEHADLVFKYVSSELGCVEVGLVDHGPNGTKELNEKRLKTPKMMRSFCSRILEQYKTKAVGIRVVGIVISGPYITVKVMSFNHASVGLVYTSPRLKMPERITEVARLLPLVLQLVYNCSQIIKGTVKHLEDTSTSVTLDSFDDDRINYFPPTFVSVDASKKESFPAELLA
;
A
#
# COMPACT_ATOMS: atom_id res chain seq x y z
N MET A 1 13.92 22.07 13.55
CA MET A 1 12.98 21.81 12.41
C MET A 1 12.32 23.12 12.04
N MET A 2 12.04 23.44 10.76
CA MET A 2 11.57 24.79 10.34
C MET A 2 10.26 25.28 10.98
N LEU A 3 9.53 24.41 11.67
CA LEU A 3 8.30 24.68 12.44
C LEU A 3 8.55 25.09 13.90
N GLU A 4 9.79 25.04 14.38
CA GLU A 4 10.10 25.27 15.79
C GLU A 4 9.66 26.69 16.23
N ARG A 5 8.75 26.75 17.21
CA ARG A 5 8.12 27.97 17.75
C ARG A 5 7.15 28.71 16.81
N LYS A 6 6.75 28.11 15.68
CA LYS A 6 5.73 28.67 14.78
C LYS A 6 4.37 28.08 15.10
N ASN A 7 3.54 28.85 15.79
CA ASN A 7 2.26 28.38 16.34
C ASN A 7 1.05 29.11 15.72
N THR A 8 1.26 29.89 14.67
CA THR A 8 0.22 30.63 13.94
C THR A 8 0.16 30.18 12.48
N PHE A 9 -0.98 30.41 11.83
CA PHE A 9 -1.16 30.11 10.41
C PHE A 9 -0.10 30.82 9.57
N GLU A 10 0.01 32.14 9.73
CA GLU A 10 0.89 33.00 8.94
C GLU A 10 2.36 32.61 9.12
N GLY A 11 2.78 32.36 10.37
CA GLY A 11 4.15 32.00 10.66
C GLY A 11 4.57 30.66 10.04
N ILE A 12 3.64 29.70 9.95
CA ILE A 12 3.87 28.42 9.27
C ILE A 12 3.82 28.61 7.76
N ASP A 13 2.83 29.33 7.22
CA ASP A 13 2.69 29.56 5.78
C ASP A 13 3.92 30.29 5.22
N GLU A 14 4.34 31.40 5.82
CA GLU A 14 5.53 32.16 5.43
C GLU A 14 6.82 31.32 5.44
N ALA A 15 6.88 30.27 6.27
CA ALA A 15 8.03 29.39 6.34
C ALA A 15 8.13 28.42 5.17
N PHE A 16 7.00 27.91 4.69
CA PHE A 16 6.95 26.82 3.72
C PHE A 16 6.53 27.29 2.33
N GLN A 17 5.77 28.36 2.23
CA GLN A 17 5.27 28.90 0.97
C GLN A 17 6.41 29.35 0.04
N PRO A 18 7.51 29.99 0.47
CA PRO A 18 8.61 30.37 -0.41
C PRO A 18 9.44 29.20 -0.92
N LEU A 19 9.42 28.06 -0.22
CA LEU A 19 10.21 26.89 -0.60
C LEU A 19 9.77 26.37 -1.97
N ARG A 20 10.74 26.00 -2.81
CA ARG A 20 10.49 25.44 -4.15
C ARG A 20 11.34 24.19 -4.27
N PHE A 21 10.68 23.06 -4.50
CA PHE A 21 11.33 21.76 -4.68
C PHE A 21 10.93 21.20 -6.04
N ASN A 22 11.92 20.68 -6.77
CA ASN A 22 11.67 20.03 -8.04
C ASN A 22 10.99 18.67 -7.79
N ARG A 23 9.82 18.44 -8.39
CA ARG A 23 9.02 17.22 -8.15
C ARG A 23 9.72 15.91 -8.55
N LEU A 24 10.66 15.97 -9.49
CA LEU A 24 11.39 14.79 -9.98
C LEU A 24 12.71 14.59 -9.25
N GLN A 25 13.41 15.67 -8.92
CA GLN A 25 14.74 15.61 -8.29
C GLN A 25 14.67 15.60 -6.76
N GLN A 26 13.60 16.14 -6.18
CA GLN A 26 13.39 16.30 -4.73
C GLN A 26 11.95 15.91 -4.34
N PRO A 27 11.51 14.67 -4.63
CA PRO A 27 10.13 14.26 -4.39
C PRO A 27 9.77 14.20 -2.89
N GLU A 28 10.73 13.88 -2.01
CA GLU A 28 10.55 13.84 -0.56
C GLU A 28 10.28 15.23 0.03
N GLU A 29 11.12 16.21 -0.30
CA GLU A 29 10.96 17.60 0.17
C GLU A 29 9.71 18.23 -0.42
N TYR A 30 9.42 17.96 -1.70
CA TYR A 30 8.17 18.37 -2.33
C TYR A 30 6.96 17.79 -1.59
N TRP A 31 6.93 16.48 -1.34
CA TRP A 31 5.82 15.84 -0.63
C TRP A 31 5.64 16.40 0.77
N CYS A 32 6.72 16.58 1.53
CA CYS A 32 6.67 17.10 2.90
C CYS A 32 6.10 18.52 2.92
N ARG A 33 6.62 19.41 2.08
CA ARG A 33 6.15 20.81 1.97
C ARG A 33 4.66 20.87 1.63
N GLU A 34 4.24 20.17 0.57
CA GLU A 34 2.84 20.21 0.13
C GLU A 34 1.91 19.60 1.18
N SER A 35 2.36 18.56 1.88
CA SER A 35 1.59 17.96 2.98
C SER A 35 1.34 18.97 4.10
N ILE A 36 2.34 19.79 4.44
CA ILE A 36 2.20 20.84 5.46
C ILE A 36 1.26 21.95 4.98
N LEU A 37 1.47 22.48 3.76
CA LEU A 37 0.65 23.57 3.23
C LEU A 37 -0.80 23.15 3.02
N ASN A 38 -1.04 21.95 2.48
CA ASN A 38 -2.40 21.43 2.30
C ASN A 38 -3.10 21.23 3.65
N TYR A 39 -2.38 20.74 4.66
CA TYR A 39 -2.93 20.58 6.01
C TYR A 39 -3.25 21.93 6.67
N LEU A 40 -2.43 22.95 6.42
CA LEU A 40 -2.63 24.30 6.93
C LEU A 40 -3.94 24.92 6.43
N ASN A 41 -4.39 24.54 5.22
CA ASN A 41 -5.65 25.03 4.64
C ASN A 41 -6.88 24.72 5.51
N LEU A 42 -6.81 23.70 6.38
CA LEU A 42 -7.87 23.37 7.34
C LEU A 42 -8.12 24.50 8.36
N PHE A 43 -7.17 25.43 8.50
CA PHE A 43 -7.18 26.51 9.48
C PHE A 43 -7.39 27.91 8.88
N ILE A 44 -7.69 28.04 7.58
CA ILE A 44 -7.84 29.35 6.91
C ILE A 44 -8.92 30.22 7.57
N ASN A 45 -10.03 29.61 7.97
CA ASN A 45 -11.18 30.31 8.53
C ASN A 45 -11.29 30.18 10.06
N SER A 46 -10.42 29.39 10.70
CA SER A 46 -10.52 29.04 12.12
C SER A 46 -9.21 28.45 12.65
N ASP A 47 -8.87 28.75 13.90
CA ASP A 47 -7.74 28.13 14.61
C ASP A 47 -7.96 26.65 14.95
N THR A 48 -9.16 26.11 14.70
CA THR A 48 -9.54 24.71 14.96
C THR A 48 -10.13 24.05 13.72
N ILE A 49 -9.82 22.77 13.52
CA ILE A 49 -10.36 21.98 12.41
C ILE A 49 -11.88 21.82 12.56
N ALA A 50 -12.62 21.95 11.46
CA ALA A 50 -14.05 21.69 11.42
C ALA A 50 -14.35 20.17 11.54
N PRO A 51 -15.49 19.77 12.11
CA PRO A 51 -15.87 18.37 12.14
C PRO A 51 -16.10 17.83 10.72
N PHE A 52 -15.69 16.58 10.49
CA PHE A 52 -15.88 15.89 9.21
C PHE A 52 -17.15 15.05 9.24
N ASN A 53 -17.83 14.98 8.09
CA ASN A 53 -19.11 14.28 7.96
C ASN A 53 -18.93 12.83 7.47
N THR A 54 -17.85 12.54 6.75
CA THR A 54 -17.60 11.21 6.19
C THR A 54 -16.15 10.75 6.39
N GLU A 55 -15.92 9.43 6.34
CA GLU A 55 -14.58 8.82 6.40
C GLU A 55 -13.73 9.22 5.19
N GLN A 56 -14.38 9.44 4.04
CA GLN A 56 -13.70 9.92 2.83
C GLN A 56 -13.18 11.34 3.01
N ASP A 57 -14.00 12.27 3.53
CA ASP A 57 -13.58 13.65 3.79
C ASP A 57 -12.40 13.67 4.79
N LEU A 58 -12.48 12.85 5.84
CA LEU A 58 -11.38 12.70 6.80
C LEU A 58 -10.09 12.22 6.10
N LEU A 59 -10.20 11.22 5.22
CA LEU A 59 -9.04 10.68 4.50
C LEU A 59 -8.45 11.68 3.51
N GLU A 60 -9.27 12.46 2.81
CA GLU A 60 -8.82 13.38 1.76
C GLU A 60 -8.30 14.70 2.34
N ASP A 61 -9.01 15.29 3.29
CA ASP A 61 -8.72 16.62 3.80
C ASP A 61 -7.67 16.61 4.92
N VAL A 62 -7.79 15.69 5.89
CA VAL A 62 -6.85 15.61 7.03
C VAL A 62 -5.65 14.75 6.69
N TYR A 63 -5.88 13.60 6.05
CA TYR A 63 -4.86 12.58 5.81
C TYR A 63 -4.46 12.44 4.35
N GLY A 64 -4.80 13.42 3.49
CA GLY A 64 -4.53 13.35 2.04
C GLY A 64 -3.07 13.12 1.69
N PHE A 65 -2.15 13.52 2.58
CA PHE A 65 -0.71 13.25 2.44
C PHE A 65 -0.36 11.76 2.41
N ILE A 66 -1.17 10.89 3.02
CA ILE A 66 -1.02 9.43 2.94
C ILE A 66 -1.16 8.99 1.50
N LYS A 67 -2.25 9.34 0.83
CA LYS A 67 -2.47 9.01 -0.59
C LYS A 67 -1.42 9.66 -1.49
N ALA A 68 -0.99 10.88 -1.18
CA ALA A 68 0.08 11.57 -1.90
C ALA A 68 1.45 10.87 -1.79
N SER A 69 1.68 10.10 -0.72
CA SER A 69 2.95 9.41 -0.46
C SER A 69 3.28 8.31 -1.48
N LYS A 70 2.30 7.89 -2.30
CA LYS A 70 2.50 6.96 -3.43
C LYS A 70 3.61 7.40 -4.40
N ARG A 71 3.85 8.71 -4.50
CA ARG A 71 4.92 9.31 -5.31
C ARG A 71 6.32 8.98 -4.78
N LEU A 72 6.46 8.66 -3.49
CA LEU A 72 7.74 8.38 -2.85
C LEU A 72 8.21 6.94 -3.06
N ASN A 73 7.30 6.04 -3.42
CA ASN A 73 7.51 4.59 -3.42
C ASN A 73 7.06 3.90 -4.70
N SER A 74 6.80 4.66 -5.77
CA SER A 74 6.42 4.16 -7.10
C SER A 74 5.17 3.27 -7.10
N THR A 75 4.21 3.54 -6.21
CA THR A 75 2.94 2.82 -6.17
C THR A 75 1.80 3.62 -6.78
N ILE A 76 0.72 2.93 -7.11
CA ILE A 76 -0.59 3.54 -7.27
C ILE A 76 -1.36 3.43 -5.96
N ALA A 77 -2.33 4.32 -5.76
CA ALA A 77 -3.21 4.28 -4.60
C ALA A 77 -4.67 4.31 -5.07
N GLU A 78 -5.43 3.29 -4.67
CA GLU A 78 -6.82 3.07 -5.08
C GLU A 78 -7.73 3.17 -3.85
N THR A 79 -8.75 4.02 -3.92
CA THR A 79 -9.75 4.20 -2.87
C THR A 79 -10.90 3.22 -3.04
N ALA A 80 -11.47 2.76 -1.92
CA ALA A 80 -12.65 1.89 -1.91
C ALA A 80 -12.50 0.68 -2.87
N SER A 81 -11.37 -0.01 -2.77
CA SER A 81 -11.08 -1.19 -3.59
C SER A 81 -11.19 -2.46 -2.75
N GLY A 82 -11.89 -3.47 -3.27
CA GLY A 82 -11.82 -4.81 -2.72
C GLY A 82 -10.41 -5.34 -2.90
N SER A 83 -9.80 -5.87 -1.84
CA SER A 83 -8.46 -6.45 -1.94
C SER A 83 -8.52 -7.74 -2.77
N ASN A 84 -7.80 -7.75 -3.88
CA ASN A 84 -7.72 -8.94 -4.73
C ASN A 84 -7.05 -10.08 -3.98
N ALA A 85 -5.96 -9.79 -3.26
CA ALA A 85 -5.24 -10.80 -2.49
C ALA A 85 -6.11 -11.40 -1.37
N SER A 86 -6.92 -10.57 -0.71
CA SER A 86 -7.86 -11.05 0.31
C SER A 86 -8.97 -11.91 -0.30
N GLY A 87 -9.53 -11.48 -1.44
CA GLY A 87 -10.54 -12.24 -2.17
C GLY A 87 -10.03 -13.61 -2.59
N GLU A 88 -8.85 -13.69 -3.21
CA GLU A 88 -8.23 -14.96 -3.59
C GLU A 88 -7.95 -15.82 -2.36
N ASN A 89 -7.33 -15.27 -1.31
CA ASN A 89 -7.01 -16.02 -0.09
C ASN A 89 -8.24 -16.66 0.57
N LYS A 90 -9.34 -15.92 0.68
CA LYS A 90 -10.61 -16.45 1.21
C LYS A 90 -11.22 -17.56 0.35
N ASN A 91 -10.89 -17.61 -0.94
CA ASN A 91 -11.42 -18.57 -1.88
C ASN A 91 -10.39 -19.62 -2.34
N LEU A 92 -9.23 -19.74 -1.66
CA LEU A 92 -8.13 -20.65 -2.03
C LEU A 92 -8.57 -22.11 -2.17
N ASN A 93 -9.50 -22.56 -1.33
CA ASN A 93 -9.98 -23.95 -1.30
C ASN A 93 -11.23 -24.18 -2.14
N ARG A 94 -11.64 -23.18 -2.96
CA ARG A 94 -12.81 -23.33 -3.81
C ARG A 94 -12.47 -24.22 -5.00
N ASP A 95 -13.29 -25.23 -5.22
CA ASP A 95 -13.06 -26.26 -6.23
C ASP A 95 -14.18 -26.26 -7.29
N ILE A 96 -13.94 -26.96 -8.39
CA ILE A 96 -14.85 -27.05 -9.54
C ILE A 96 -16.06 -27.90 -9.16
N GLY A 97 -17.25 -27.44 -9.58
CA GLY A 97 -18.53 -28.04 -9.21
C GLY A 97 -18.77 -29.47 -9.69
N SER A 98 -17.93 -29.98 -10.57
CA SER A 98 -17.95 -31.37 -11.01
C SER A 98 -17.36 -32.33 -9.98
N VAL A 99 -16.56 -31.84 -9.03
CA VAL A 99 -15.86 -32.66 -8.02
C VAL A 99 -16.48 -32.49 -6.63
N THR A 100 -16.83 -31.26 -6.25
CA THR A 100 -17.48 -30.95 -4.97
C THR A 100 -18.60 -29.92 -5.15
N LYS A 101 -19.52 -29.82 -4.18
CA LYS A 101 -20.59 -28.83 -4.22
C LYS A 101 -19.97 -27.42 -4.13
N ILE A 102 -20.16 -26.61 -5.18
CA ILE A 102 -19.65 -25.22 -5.23
C ILE A 102 -20.27 -24.40 -4.09
N GLU A 103 -19.43 -23.93 -3.18
CA GLU A 103 -19.80 -22.87 -2.24
C GLU A 103 -19.77 -21.49 -2.93
N ARG A 104 -20.62 -20.58 -2.44
CA ARG A 104 -20.65 -19.20 -2.95
C ARG A 104 -19.31 -18.52 -2.71
N GLN A 105 -18.85 -17.75 -3.69
CA GLN A 105 -17.61 -16.97 -3.56
C GLN A 105 -17.73 -16.01 -2.38
N VAL A 106 -16.75 -16.05 -1.48
CA VAL A 106 -16.70 -15.17 -0.32
C VAL A 106 -16.13 -13.82 -0.74
N SER A 107 -16.76 -12.73 -0.30
CA SER A 107 -16.32 -11.37 -0.59
C SER A 107 -14.94 -11.07 0.02
N ALA A 108 -14.11 -10.38 -0.76
CA ALA A 108 -12.83 -9.83 -0.31
C ALA A 108 -13.00 -8.88 0.88
N GLU A 109 -11.95 -8.74 1.69
CA GLU A 109 -11.86 -7.57 2.58
C GLU A 109 -11.75 -6.28 1.75
N HIS A 110 -12.40 -5.23 2.23
CA HIS A 110 -12.42 -3.92 1.56
C HIS A 110 -11.64 -2.93 2.41
N ALA A 111 -10.63 -2.30 1.82
CA ALA A 111 -9.88 -1.21 2.46
C ALA A 111 -10.32 0.13 1.87
N ASP A 112 -10.26 1.18 2.69
CA ASP A 112 -10.58 2.53 2.24
C ASP A 112 -9.52 3.05 1.26
N LEU A 113 -8.27 2.65 1.43
CA LEU A 113 -7.17 2.90 0.49
C LEU A 113 -6.23 1.70 0.40
N VAL A 114 -5.77 1.35 -0.80
CA VAL A 114 -4.74 0.33 -1.02
C VAL A 114 -3.60 0.91 -1.85
N PHE A 115 -2.35 0.66 -1.43
CA PHE A 115 -1.14 0.93 -2.21
C PHE A 115 -0.76 -0.32 -2.99
N LYS A 116 -0.63 -0.17 -4.32
CA LYS A 116 -0.29 -1.27 -5.23
C LYS A 116 0.95 -0.94 -6.04
N TYR A 117 1.82 -1.93 -6.20
CA TYR A 117 2.88 -1.93 -7.20
C TYR A 117 2.53 -2.97 -8.26
N VAL A 118 2.31 -2.52 -9.49
CA VAL A 118 1.77 -3.35 -10.57
C VAL A 118 0.47 -4.03 -10.10
N SER A 119 0.46 -5.35 -9.92
CA SER A 119 -0.70 -6.11 -9.43
C SER A 119 -0.61 -6.49 -7.94
N SER A 120 0.47 -6.10 -7.26
CA SER A 120 0.78 -6.54 -5.90
C SER A 120 0.39 -5.48 -4.87
N GLU A 121 -0.46 -5.85 -3.93
CA GLU A 121 -0.91 -5.00 -2.83
C GLU A 121 0.19 -4.95 -1.76
N LEU A 122 0.69 -3.74 -1.44
CA LEU A 122 1.83 -3.55 -0.53
C LEU A 122 1.46 -2.78 0.75
N GLY A 123 0.31 -2.12 0.75
CA GLY A 123 -0.24 -1.56 1.97
C GLY A 123 -1.69 -1.17 1.88
N CYS A 124 -2.31 -0.97 3.04
CA CYS A 124 -3.72 -0.61 3.15
C CYS A 124 -3.95 0.45 4.22
N VAL A 125 -5.08 1.16 4.10
CA VAL A 125 -5.57 2.13 5.08
C VAL A 125 -7.02 1.79 5.43
N GLU A 126 -7.31 1.82 6.72
CA GLU A 126 -8.64 1.70 7.31
C GLU A 126 -8.97 2.99 8.06
N VAL A 127 -10.17 3.52 7.88
CA VAL A 127 -10.61 4.79 8.43
C VAL A 127 -11.85 4.59 9.28
N GLY A 128 -11.76 5.04 10.54
CA GLY A 128 -12.89 5.25 11.43
C GLY A 128 -13.12 6.73 11.62
N LEU A 129 -14.31 7.24 11.28
CA LEU A 129 -14.63 8.67 11.40
C LEU A 129 -14.49 9.18 12.85
N VAL A 130 -15.02 8.41 13.80
CA VAL A 130 -15.12 8.82 15.21
C VAL A 130 -14.12 8.03 16.05
N ASP A 131 -13.39 8.77 16.89
CA ASP A 131 -12.58 8.16 17.95
C ASP A 131 -13.46 7.78 19.15
N HIS A 132 -13.53 6.48 19.45
CA HIS A 132 -14.17 5.94 20.67
C HIS A 132 -13.14 5.57 21.76
N GLY A 133 -11.94 6.14 21.66
CA GLY A 133 -10.78 5.82 22.48
C GLY A 133 -10.05 4.56 22.01
N PRO A 134 -8.88 4.26 22.61
CA PRO A 134 -8.01 3.16 22.19
C PRO A 134 -8.63 1.76 22.39
N ASN A 135 -9.75 1.68 23.13
CA ASN A 135 -10.51 0.46 23.37
C ASN A 135 -11.85 0.44 22.62
N GLY A 136 -12.08 1.39 21.71
CA GLY A 136 -13.26 1.39 20.86
C GLY A 136 -13.32 0.14 20.00
N THR A 137 -14.49 -0.50 19.93
CA THR A 137 -14.67 -1.80 19.24
C THR A 137 -14.26 -1.72 17.76
N LYS A 138 -14.57 -0.62 17.07
CA LYS A 138 -14.22 -0.42 15.65
C LYS A 138 -12.70 -0.37 15.45
N GLU A 139 -12.01 0.55 16.15
CA GLU A 139 -10.54 0.65 16.07
C GLU A 139 -9.86 -0.67 16.47
N LEU A 140 -10.33 -1.32 17.55
CA LEU A 140 -9.77 -2.60 17.98
C LEU A 140 -9.93 -3.69 16.92
N ASN A 141 -11.09 -3.79 16.28
CA ASN A 141 -11.34 -4.77 15.23
C ASN A 141 -10.46 -4.51 14.00
N GLU A 142 -10.37 -3.26 13.55
CA GLU A 142 -9.54 -2.88 12.40
C GLU A 142 -8.06 -3.15 12.70
N LYS A 143 -7.57 -2.62 13.82
CA LYS A 143 -6.19 -2.74 14.26
C LYS A 143 -5.77 -4.19 14.54
N ARG A 144 -6.59 -4.99 15.22
CA ARG A 144 -6.16 -6.32 15.69
C ARG A 144 -6.54 -7.45 14.75
N LEU A 145 -7.55 -7.30 13.91
CA LEU A 145 -8.09 -8.38 13.10
C LEU A 145 -8.08 -8.03 11.61
N LYS A 146 -8.80 -6.99 11.19
CA LYS A 146 -9.02 -6.70 9.77
C LYS A 146 -7.70 -6.38 9.05
N THR A 147 -6.97 -5.36 9.52
CA THR A 147 -5.73 -4.92 8.89
C THR A 147 -4.65 -6.02 8.91
N PRO A 148 -4.36 -6.72 10.02
CA PRO A 148 -3.39 -7.82 10.01
C PRO A 148 -3.78 -8.98 9.09
N LYS A 149 -5.06 -9.35 9.02
CA LYS A 149 -5.53 -10.41 8.09
C LYS A 149 -5.29 -10.00 6.64
N MET A 150 -5.63 -8.76 6.29
CA MET A 150 -5.43 -8.23 4.94
C MET A 150 -3.93 -8.18 4.57
N MET A 151 -3.10 -7.66 5.46
CA MET A 151 -1.64 -7.65 5.29
C MET A 151 -1.07 -9.06 5.08
N ARG A 152 -1.56 -10.06 5.80
CA ARG A 152 -1.16 -11.46 5.59
C ARG A 152 -1.54 -11.92 4.18
N SER A 153 -2.74 -11.60 3.71
CA SER A 153 -3.18 -11.95 2.36
C SER A 153 -2.30 -11.31 1.29
N PHE A 154 -1.91 -10.04 1.46
CA PHE A 154 -0.95 -9.35 0.59
C PHE A 154 0.37 -10.14 0.48
N CYS A 155 0.95 -10.51 1.62
CA CYS A 155 2.20 -11.25 1.63
C CYS A 155 2.09 -12.63 0.99
N SER A 156 1.04 -13.41 1.32
CA SER A 156 0.80 -14.70 0.67
C SER A 156 0.75 -14.57 -0.85
N ARG A 157 0.02 -13.56 -1.35
CA ARG A 157 -0.12 -13.34 -2.78
C ARG A 157 1.20 -12.98 -3.47
N ILE A 158 2.01 -12.14 -2.83
CA ILE A 158 3.34 -11.77 -3.34
C ILE A 158 4.22 -13.03 -3.44
N LEU A 159 4.28 -13.86 -2.39
CA LEU A 159 5.08 -15.07 -2.39
C LEU A 159 4.67 -16.05 -3.49
N GLU A 160 3.37 -16.22 -3.68
CA GLU A 160 2.81 -17.09 -4.72
C GLU A 160 3.09 -16.58 -6.13
N GLN A 161 3.00 -15.26 -6.33
CA GLN A 161 3.18 -14.61 -7.63
C GLN A 161 4.64 -14.61 -8.10
N TYR A 162 5.57 -14.27 -7.20
CA TYR A 162 6.98 -14.11 -7.55
C TYR A 162 7.84 -15.33 -7.19
N LYS A 163 7.24 -16.39 -6.62
CA LYS A 163 7.93 -17.63 -6.18
C LYS A 163 9.19 -17.33 -5.35
N THR A 164 9.11 -16.32 -4.50
CA THR A 164 10.23 -15.83 -3.70
C THR A 164 10.09 -16.18 -2.22
N LYS A 165 11.16 -15.99 -1.46
CA LYS A 165 11.14 -16.15 0.01
C LYS A 165 10.53 -14.91 0.65
N ALA A 166 9.93 -15.08 1.83
CA ALA A 166 9.32 -13.99 2.58
C ALA A 166 10.33 -12.98 3.15
N VAL A 167 11.60 -13.36 3.23
CA VAL A 167 12.67 -12.48 3.70
C VAL A 167 12.83 -11.29 2.75
N GLY A 168 12.66 -10.08 3.28
CA GLY A 168 12.73 -8.84 2.51
C GLY A 168 11.37 -8.24 2.18
N ILE A 169 10.29 -9.03 2.20
CA ILE A 169 8.93 -8.54 1.99
C ILE A 169 8.41 -7.90 3.27
N ARG A 170 8.02 -6.64 3.16
CA ARG A 170 7.37 -5.87 4.22
C ARG A 170 6.12 -5.18 3.67
N VAL A 171 5.01 -5.29 4.39
CA VAL A 171 3.75 -4.63 4.04
C VAL A 171 3.28 -3.74 5.18
N VAL A 172 2.56 -2.68 4.83
CA VAL A 172 2.14 -1.63 5.77
C VAL A 172 0.62 -1.58 5.88
N GLY A 173 0.09 -1.50 7.09
CA GLY A 173 -1.31 -1.20 7.36
C GLY A 173 -1.42 0.08 8.17
N ILE A 174 -2.27 1.01 7.76
CA ILE A 174 -2.53 2.26 8.48
C ILE A 174 -3.96 2.20 8.99
N VAL A 175 -4.16 2.57 10.26
CA VAL A 175 -5.49 2.65 10.88
C VAL A 175 -5.67 4.06 11.41
N ILE A 176 -6.71 4.73 10.93
CA ILE A 176 -7.12 6.07 11.33
C ILE A 176 -8.39 5.94 12.18
N SER A 177 -8.43 6.65 13.30
CA SER A 177 -9.61 6.77 14.15
C SER A 177 -9.77 8.23 14.58
N GLY A 178 -10.61 8.95 13.85
CA GLY A 178 -10.75 10.40 13.95
C GLY A 178 -9.38 11.12 13.82
N PRO A 179 -8.98 11.92 14.82
CA PRO A 179 -7.70 12.63 14.80
C PRO A 179 -6.51 11.73 15.19
N TYR A 180 -6.66 10.41 15.26
CA TYR A 180 -5.57 9.50 15.62
C TYR A 180 -5.17 8.57 14.49
N ILE A 181 -3.88 8.26 14.44
CA ILE A 181 -3.28 7.36 13.46
C ILE A 181 -2.39 6.34 14.16
N THR A 182 -2.51 5.09 13.72
CA THR A 182 -1.61 3.99 14.08
C THR A 182 -1.13 3.29 12.82
N VAL A 183 0.15 2.92 12.78
CA VAL A 183 0.75 2.15 11.69
C VAL A 183 1.08 0.75 12.16
N LYS A 184 0.93 -0.20 11.25
CA LYS A 184 1.34 -1.59 11.37
C LYS A 184 2.29 -1.95 10.25
N VAL A 185 3.32 -2.72 10.60
CA VAL A 185 4.29 -3.25 9.65
C VAL A 185 4.36 -4.74 9.86
N MET A 186 4.04 -5.51 8.81
CA MET A 186 4.24 -6.96 8.81
C MET A 186 5.53 -7.27 8.05
N SER A 187 6.36 -8.10 8.65
CA SER A 187 7.66 -8.53 8.10
C SER A 187 7.92 -10.00 8.41
N PHE A 188 8.71 -10.66 7.57
CA PHE A 188 9.04 -12.08 7.71
C PHE A 188 10.56 -12.24 7.79
N ASN A 189 11.12 -12.00 8.98
CA ASN A 189 12.56 -12.09 9.19
C ASN A 189 13.03 -13.52 9.51
N HIS A 190 12.12 -14.42 9.88
CA HIS A 190 12.42 -15.80 10.28
C HIS A 190 11.54 -16.79 9.51
N ALA A 191 11.80 -16.91 8.20
CA ALA A 191 11.12 -17.85 7.31
C ALA A 191 9.57 -17.72 7.33
N SER A 192 8.88 -18.65 8.00
CA SER A 192 7.41 -18.78 7.97
C SER A 192 6.67 -17.93 9.00
N VAL A 193 7.37 -17.25 9.92
CA VAL A 193 6.72 -16.45 10.96
C VAL A 193 6.64 -14.98 10.55
N GLY A 194 5.41 -14.48 10.38
CA GLY A 194 5.12 -13.07 10.17
C GLY A 194 5.05 -12.31 11.50
N LEU A 195 5.92 -11.32 11.67
CA LEU A 195 5.92 -10.42 12.83
C LEU A 195 5.18 -9.13 12.46
N VAL A 196 4.22 -8.73 13.31
CA VAL A 196 3.45 -7.48 13.15
C VAL A 196 3.89 -6.47 14.21
N TYR A 197 4.62 -5.46 13.78
CA TYR A 197 4.97 -4.31 14.61
C TYR A 197 3.86 -3.27 14.56
N THR A 198 3.62 -2.57 15.67
CA THR A 198 2.59 -1.53 15.76
C THR A 198 3.23 -0.27 16.32
N SER A 199 3.00 0.87 15.66
CA SER A 199 3.47 2.17 16.15
C SER A 199 2.69 2.60 17.40
N PRO A 200 3.20 3.59 18.16
CA PRO A 200 2.35 4.37 19.04
C PRO A 200 1.16 4.96 18.29
N ARG A 201 0.07 5.21 19.02
CA ARG A 201 -1.11 5.93 18.52
C ARG A 201 -0.78 7.42 18.56
N LEU A 202 -0.58 8.03 17.40
CA LEU A 202 -0.24 9.45 17.29
C LEU A 202 -1.51 10.28 17.10
N LYS A 203 -1.50 11.49 17.66
CA LYS A 203 -2.58 12.47 17.50
C LYS A 203 -2.22 13.46 16.40
N MET A 204 -3.16 13.74 15.51
CA MET A 204 -3.13 14.83 14.55
C MET A 204 -3.48 16.16 15.23
N PRO A 205 -2.85 17.28 14.84
CA PRO A 205 -3.21 18.59 15.36
C PRO A 205 -4.69 18.90 15.13
N GLU A 206 -5.42 19.31 16.15
CA GLU A 206 -6.80 19.81 15.95
C GLU A 206 -6.85 21.34 16.02
N ARG A 207 -5.74 21.94 16.47
CA ARG A 207 -5.55 23.39 16.59
C ARG A 207 -4.28 23.83 15.89
N ILE A 208 -4.27 25.06 15.36
CA ILE A 208 -3.10 25.62 14.68
C ILE A 208 -1.83 25.63 15.56
N THR A 209 -2.01 25.87 16.86
CA THR A 209 -0.92 25.89 17.85
C THR A 209 -0.28 24.52 18.09
N GLU A 210 -0.96 23.43 17.71
CA GLU A 210 -0.47 22.06 17.85
C GLU A 210 0.34 21.61 16.62
N VAL A 211 0.19 22.29 15.47
CA VAL A 211 0.73 21.85 14.17
C VAL A 211 2.23 21.65 14.22
N ALA A 212 2.98 22.63 14.73
CA ALA A 212 4.45 22.55 14.80
C ALA A 212 4.97 21.37 15.62
N ARG A 213 4.19 20.91 16.61
CA ARG A 213 4.57 19.82 17.51
C ARG A 213 4.12 18.45 17.01
N LEU A 214 2.88 18.35 16.53
CA LEU A 214 2.24 17.06 16.25
C LEU A 214 2.33 16.64 14.78
N LEU A 215 2.11 17.54 13.83
CA LEU A 215 2.09 17.19 12.40
C LEU A 215 3.40 16.53 11.93
N PRO A 216 4.60 17.02 12.31
CA PRO A 216 5.85 16.43 11.84
C PRO A 216 6.06 14.98 12.29
N LEU A 217 5.55 14.61 13.47
CA LEU A 217 5.62 13.23 13.96
C LEU A 217 4.79 12.30 13.06
N VAL A 218 3.62 12.77 12.63
CA VAL A 218 2.75 12.00 11.74
C VAL A 218 3.29 11.94 10.31
N LEU A 219 3.84 13.06 9.80
CA LEU A 219 4.51 13.07 8.49
C LEU A 219 5.71 12.12 8.48
N GLN A 220 6.53 12.12 9.54
CA GLN A 220 7.64 11.17 9.68
C GLN A 220 7.15 9.72 9.71
N LEU A 221 6.05 9.45 10.42
CA LEU A 221 5.45 8.12 10.48
C LEU A 221 5.05 7.63 9.08
N VAL A 222 4.36 8.47 8.29
CA VAL A 222 3.93 8.13 6.93
C VAL A 222 5.11 8.05 5.96
N TYR A 223 6.10 8.93 6.09
CA TYR A 223 7.33 8.83 5.31
C TYR A 223 8.03 7.47 5.52
N ASN A 224 8.15 7.02 6.77
CA ASN A 224 8.72 5.71 7.08
C ASN A 224 7.91 4.57 6.45
N CYS A 225 6.58 4.66 6.43
CA CYS A 225 5.73 3.71 5.71
C CYS A 225 6.09 3.67 4.21
N SER A 226 6.24 4.85 3.59
CA SER A 226 6.61 4.92 2.18
C SER A 226 7.98 4.31 1.90
N GLN A 227 8.97 4.52 2.77
CA GLN A 227 10.29 3.90 2.63
C GLN A 227 10.23 2.37 2.77
N ILE A 228 9.39 1.85 3.67
CA ILE A 228 9.17 0.40 3.81
C ILE A 228 8.58 -0.17 2.52
N ILE A 229 7.52 0.45 2.00
CA ILE A 229 6.88 0.04 0.74
C ILE A 229 7.90 0.10 -0.41
N LYS A 230 8.68 1.19 -0.51
CA LYS A 230 9.73 1.37 -1.53
C LYS A 230 10.79 0.25 -1.46
N GLY A 231 11.17 -0.16 -0.25
CA GLY A 231 12.08 -1.29 -0.04
C GLY A 231 11.52 -2.61 -0.57
N THR A 232 10.23 -2.87 -0.34
CA THR A 232 9.55 -4.05 -0.90
C THR A 232 9.43 -3.97 -2.42
N VAL A 233 9.08 -2.81 -2.99
CA VAL A 233 9.06 -2.60 -4.44
C VAL A 233 10.40 -2.95 -5.07
N LYS A 234 11.49 -2.40 -4.53
CA LYS A 234 12.84 -2.71 -5.01
C LYS A 234 13.15 -4.21 -4.93
N HIS A 235 12.77 -4.86 -3.84
CA HIS A 235 12.95 -6.30 -3.69
C HIS A 235 12.18 -7.11 -4.75
N LEU A 236 10.96 -6.67 -5.11
CA LEU A 236 10.19 -7.30 -6.19
C LEU A 236 10.80 -7.05 -7.57
N GLU A 237 11.33 -5.85 -7.83
CA GLU A 237 12.06 -5.53 -9.05
C GLU A 237 13.30 -6.42 -9.20
N ASP A 238 14.13 -6.50 -8.16
CA ASP A 238 15.32 -7.35 -8.13
C ASP A 238 14.95 -8.83 -8.37
N THR A 239 13.90 -9.33 -7.71
CA THR A 239 13.41 -10.71 -7.89
C THR A 239 12.89 -10.96 -9.30
N SER A 240 12.20 -9.98 -9.91
CA SER A 240 11.62 -10.12 -11.25
C SER A 240 12.67 -10.17 -12.35
N THR A 241 13.87 -9.66 -12.10
CA THR A 241 14.99 -9.74 -13.05
C THR A 241 15.71 -11.08 -13.06
N SER A 242 15.50 -11.92 -12.03
CA SER A 242 16.07 -13.27 -11.96
C SER A 242 15.03 -14.32 -12.37
N VAL A 243 15.22 -14.95 -13.53
CA VAL A 243 14.44 -16.11 -13.95
C VAL A 243 15.18 -17.37 -13.53
N THR A 244 14.74 -18.00 -12.43
CA THR A 244 14.99 -19.42 -12.19
C THR A 244 13.78 -20.16 -12.68
N LEU A 245 13.89 -20.76 -13.87
CA LEU A 245 13.03 -21.88 -14.23
C LEU A 245 13.44 -23.00 -13.26
N ASP A 246 12.68 -23.21 -12.19
CA ASP A 246 12.72 -24.50 -11.53
C ASP A 246 12.50 -25.53 -12.64
N SER A 247 13.44 -26.47 -12.79
CA SER A 247 13.27 -27.56 -13.75
C SER A 247 11.90 -28.17 -13.45
N PHE A 248 11.03 -28.16 -14.44
CA PHE A 248 9.83 -28.97 -14.38
C PHE A 248 10.32 -30.41 -14.36
N ASP A 249 10.60 -30.96 -13.18
CA ASP A 249 11.04 -32.33 -12.92
C ASP A 249 9.89 -33.33 -13.18
N ASP A 250 9.08 -33.07 -14.20
CA ASP A 250 8.15 -34.04 -14.77
C ASP A 250 8.49 -34.16 -16.25
N ASP A 251 9.25 -35.20 -16.58
CA ASP A 251 9.59 -35.67 -17.94
C ASP A 251 8.37 -35.97 -18.84
N ARG A 252 7.15 -35.59 -18.40
CA ARG A 252 5.87 -35.82 -19.06
C ARG A 252 5.19 -34.56 -19.58
N ILE A 253 5.74 -33.37 -19.34
CA ILE A 253 5.20 -32.13 -19.90
C ILE A 253 5.85 -31.90 -21.27
N ASN A 254 5.11 -32.21 -22.34
CA ASN A 254 5.43 -31.73 -23.68
C ASN A 254 5.51 -30.20 -23.63
N TYR A 255 6.73 -29.67 -23.68
CA TYR A 255 6.98 -28.24 -23.77
C TYR A 255 6.24 -27.68 -24.97
N PHE A 256 5.45 -26.62 -24.78
CA PHE A 256 5.15 -25.71 -25.88
C PHE A 256 6.43 -24.92 -26.13
N PRO A 257 7.16 -25.16 -27.23
CA PRO A 257 8.38 -24.42 -27.48
C PRO A 257 8.01 -22.92 -27.59
N PRO A 258 8.74 -22.01 -26.93
CA PRO A 258 8.61 -20.59 -27.24
C PRO A 258 9.13 -20.38 -28.66
N THR A 259 8.24 -20.36 -29.65
CA THR A 259 8.60 -20.02 -31.03
C THR A 259 8.78 -18.51 -31.14
N PHE A 260 9.86 -17.99 -30.56
CA PHE A 260 10.49 -16.78 -31.08
C PHE A 260 11.43 -17.20 -32.22
N VAL A 261 10.83 -17.68 -33.30
CA VAL A 261 11.57 -17.86 -34.55
C VAL A 261 11.80 -16.46 -35.09
N SER A 262 13.03 -15.95 -34.98
CA SER A 262 13.48 -14.91 -35.90
C SER A 262 13.39 -15.52 -37.29
N VAL A 263 12.37 -15.11 -38.05
CA VAL A 263 12.26 -15.51 -39.45
C VAL A 263 13.39 -14.78 -40.17
N ASP A 264 14.55 -15.44 -40.29
CA ASP A 264 15.52 -15.09 -41.31
C ASP A 264 14.78 -15.21 -42.65
N ALA A 265 14.57 -14.07 -43.31
CA ALA A 265 13.76 -13.92 -44.51
C ALA A 265 14.38 -14.60 -45.77
N SER A 266 15.17 -15.66 -45.62
CA SER A 266 15.95 -16.25 -46.71
C SER A 266 15.83 -17.77 -46.87
N LYS A 267 14.87 -18.45 -46.24
CA LYS A 267 14.59 -19.85 -46.57
C LYS A 267 13.12 -20.10 -46.85
N LYS A 268 12.76 -20.10 -48.14
CA LYS A 268 11.58 -20.81 -48.64
C LYS A 268 11.89 -22.30 -48.55
N GLU A 269 11.33 -22.99 -47.57
CA GLU A 269 11.20 -24.44 -47.63
C GLU A 269 9.72 -24.80 -47.83
N SER A 270 9.48 -25.56 -48.90
CA SER A 270 8.19 -26.07 -49.33
C SER A 270 7.66 -27.12 -48.35
N PHE A 271 6.42 -26.97 -47.90
CA PHE A 271 5.72 -28.01 -47.14
C PHE A 271 5.46 -29.24 -48.03
N PRO A 272 5.75 -30.47 -47.56
CA PRO A 272 5.24 -31.67 -48.20
C PRO A 272 3.73 -31.77 -47.94
N ALA A 273 2.98 -31.92 -49.02
CA ALA A 273 1.56 -32.20 -49.00
C ALA A 273 1.34 -33.68 -48.69
N GLU A 274 1.15 -34.04 -47.43
CA GLU A 274 0.56 -35.32 -47.04
C GLU A 274 0.14 -35.28 -45.56
N LEU A 275 -1.07 -34.78 -45.31
CA LEU A 275 -1.90 -35.07 -44.12
C LEU A 275 -3.29 -34.46 -44.31
N LEU A 276 -3.97 -34.92 -45.36
CA LEU A 276 -5.42 -34.88 -45.48
C LEU A 276 -5.87 -36.22 -46.11
N ALA A 277 -6.09 -37.20 -45.24
CA ALA A 277 -6.94 -38.36 -45.46
C ALA A 277 -7.54 -38.74 -44.11
#